data_AF-A0A527WMF8-F1
#
_entry.id   AF-A0A527WMF8-F1
#
_cell.length_a   1.000
_cell.length_b   1.000
_cell.length_c   1.000
_cell.angle_alpha   90.00
_cell.angle_beta   90.00
_cell.angle_gamma   90.00
#
_symmetry.space_group_name_H-M   'P 1'
#
loop_
_entity.id
_entity.type
_entity.pdbx_description
1 polymer ?
#
loop_
_entity_poly.entity_id
_entity_poly.type
_entity_poly.pdbx_seq_one_letter_code
_entity_poly.pdbx_strand_id
1 'polypeptide(L)'
;MRDASSLVSIAANQFTPTVNGWVEWSAPASNVGIHQSRLYNVTDSTVAGTGTVERCSGAGDTSTRSFGGAAVVGGKAYRVEHQCVTTQAAGFGLAGSYDAEVYTRVNFWRTA
;
A
#
# COMPACT_ATOMS: atom_id res chain seq x y z
N MET A 1 -9.65 -7.16 -8.86
CA MET A 1 -9.29 -7.99 -7.69
C MET A 1 -9.10 -9.42 -8.16
N ARG A 2 -8.00 -10.09 -7.79
CA ARG A 2 -7.83 -11.53 -8.03
C ARG A 2 -8.01 -12.26 -6.71
N ASP A 3 -9.26 -12.48 -6.31
CA ASP A 3 -9.62 -13.21 -5.10
C ASP A 3 -10.66 -14.29 -5.42
N ALA A 4 -10.20 -15.41 -5.96
CA ALA A 4 -11.07 -16.51 -6.38
C ALA A 4 -11.75 -17.23 -5.20
N SER A 5 -11.26 -17.03 -3.98
CA SER A 5 -11.74 -17.70 -2.78
C SER A 5 -12.52 -16.79 -1.84
N SER A 6 -12.80 -15.55 -2.24
CA SER A 6 -13.48 -14.54 -1.42
C SER A 6 -12.83 -14.38 -0.03
N LEU A 7 -11.50 -14.44 0.01
CA LEU A 7 -10.70 -14.32 1.23
C LEU A 7 -10.50 -12.87 1.67
N VAL A 8 -10.78 -11.91 0.79
CA VAL A 8 -10.63 -10.49 1.04
C VAL A 8 -11.87 -9.78 0.49
N SER A 9 -12.35 -8.78 1.21
CA SER A 9 -13.30 -7.81 0.67
C SER A 9 -12.60 -6.45 0.54
N ILE A 10 -12.99 -5.67 -0.47
CA ILE A 10 -12.49 -4.32 -0.69
C ILE A 10 -13.67 -3.36 -0.67
N ALA A 11 -13.58 -2.33 0.16
CA ALA A 11 -14.53 -1.24 0.21
C ALA A 11 -13.78 0.08 0.40
N ALA A 12 -14.03 1.06 -0.48
CA ALA A 12 -13.23 2.28 -0.57
C ALA A 12 -11.72 1.95 -0.65
N ASN A 13 -10.90 2.59 0.18
CA ASN A 13 -9.45 2.39 0.24
C ASN A 13 -9.03 1.40 1.34
N GLN A 14 -9.89 0.41 1.64
CA GLN A 14 -9.64 -0.57 2.70
C GLN A 14 -9.87 -1.99 2.20
N PHE A 15 -9.07 -2.92 2.73
CA PHE A 15 -9.28 -4.35 2.54
C PHE A 15 -9.54 -5.02 3.89
N THR A 16 -10.42 -6.02 3.89
CA THR A 16 -10.74 -6.81 5.08
C THR A 16 -10.57 -8.29 4.75
N PRO A 17 -9.52 -8.97 5.26
CA PRO A 17 -9.38 -10.41 5.09
C PRO A 17 -10.42 -11.14 5.94
N THR A 18 -10.91 -12.28 5.48
CA THR A 18 -11.87 -13.11 6.23
C THR A 18 -11.19 -14.06 7.22
N VAL A 19 -9.89 -14.27 7.05
CA VAL A 19 -9.05 -15.15 7.88
C VAL A 19 -7.76 -14.45 8.26
N ASN A 20 -7.06 -14.99 9.26
CA ASN A 20 -5.72 -14.53 9.58
C ASN A 20 -4.77 -14.78 8.40
N GLY A 21 -3.79 -13.90 8.24
CA GLY A 21 -2.82 -14.06 7.17
C GLY A 21 -1.61 -13.18 7.32
N TRP A 22 -0.76 -13.28 6.30
CA TRP A 22 0.37 -12.41 6.05
C TRP A 22 0.06 -11.57 4.82
N VAL A 23 0.40 -10.28 4.88
CA VAL A 23 0.38 -9.42 3.69
C VAL A 23 1.77 -8.91 3.39
N GLU A 24 2.03 -8.72 2.11
CA GLU A 24 3.15 -7.93 1.61
C GLU A 24 2.59 -6.85 0.71
N TRP A 25 3.17 -5.65 0.76
CA TRP A 25 2.74 -4.54 -0.05
C TRP A 25 3.90 -3.83 -0.76
N SER A 26 3.54 -3.14 -1.84
CA SER A 26 4.42 -2.32 -2.64
C SER A 26 3.75 -0.99 -2.93
N ALA A 27 4.42 0.11 -2.61
CA ALA A 27 4.01 1.49 -2.83
C ALA A 27 5.12 2.29 -3.56
N PRO A 28 5.18 2.25 -4.91
CA PRO A 28 6.01 3.13 -5.70
C PRO A 28 5.70 4.62 -5.51
N ALA A 29 6.72 5.45 -5.62
CA ALA A 29 6.56 6.89 -5.80
C ALA A 29 7.59 7.47 -6.78
N SER A 30 7.28 8.65 -7.34
CA SER A 30 8.13 9.41 -8.24
C SER A 30 8.04 10.90 -7.91
N ASN A 31 9.15 11.63 -8.00
CA ASN A 31 9.18 13.08 -7.91
C ASN A 31 8.75 13.65 -6.54
N VAL A 32 8.78 12.85 -5.45
CA VAL A 32 8.30 13.25 -4.12
C VAL A 32 9.39 13.32 -3.03
N GLY A 33 10.66 13.12 -3.38
CA GLY A 33 11.76 13.10 -2.42
C GLY A 33 11.76 11.85 -1.54
N ILE A 34 11.90 12.03 -0.22
CA ILE A 34 11.83 10.92 0.75
C ILE A 34 10.37 10.52 0.96
N HIS A 35 10.10 9.22 0.93
CA HIS A 35 8.77 8.66 1.17
C HIS A 35 8.83 7.33 1.94
N GLN A 36 7.74 6.99 2.59
CA GLN A 36 7.59 5.74 3.34
C GLN A 36 6.12 5.32 3.38
N SER A 37 5.88 4.01 3.34
CA SER A 37 4.55 3.44 3.53
C SER A 37 4.41 2.70 4.86
N ARG A 38 3.17 2.51 5.30
CA ARG A 38 2.82 1.66 6.44
C ARG A 38 1.50 0.94 6.20
N LEU A 39 1.31 -0.19 6.87
CA LEU A 39 0.02 -0.86 6.96
C LEU A 39 -0.68 -0.40 8.24
N TYR A 40 -1.84 0.22 8.09
CA TYR A 40 -2.66 0.71 9.20
C TYR A 40 -3.90 -0.17 9.39
N ASN A 41 -4.08 -0.67 10.60
CA ASN A 41 -5.29 -1.37 11.04
C ASN A 41 -6.33 -0.32 11.44
N VAL A 42 -7.34 -0.16 10.59
CA VAL A 42 -8.40 0.84 10.73
C VAL A 42 -9.33 0.50 11.89
N THR A 43 -9.63 -0.80 12.07
CA THR A 43 -10.52 -1.29 13.13
C THR A 43 -9.97 -0.95 14.51
N ASP A 44 -8.68 -1.21 14.75
CA ASP A 44 -8.06 -0.99 16.06
C ASP A 44 -7.39 0.37 16.19
N SER A 45 -7.34 1.16 15.11
CA SER A 45 -6.58 2.41 15.04
C SER A 45 -5.10 2.27 15.42
N THR A 46 -4.44 1.24 14.88
CA THR A 46 -3.03 0.93 15.16
C THR A 46 -2.23 0.71 13.88
N VAL A 47 -0.91 0.88 13.97
CA VAL A 47 0.01 0.51 12.89
C VAL A 47 0.30 -0.99 12.98
N ALA A 48 -0.04 -1.75 11.95
CA ALA A 48 0.20 -3.19 11.87
C ALA A 48 1.60 -3.51 11.33
N GLY A 49 2.17 -2.64 10.49
CA GLY A 49 3.52 -2.79 9.99
C GLY A 49 4.03 -1.53 9.30
N THR A 50 5.35 -1.40 9.20
CA THR A 50 6.02 -0.24 8.58
C THR A 50 6.87 -0.72 7.42
N GLY A 51 6.82 -0.02 6.28
CA GLY A 51 7.60 -0.31 5.10
C GLY A 51 8.95 0.39 5.07
N THR A 52 9.75 0.11 4.05
CA THR A 52 11.05 0.77 3.85
C THR A 52 10.92 2.26 3.61
N VAL A 53 11.90 3.03 4.10
CA VAL A 53 12.09 4.43 3.70
C VAL A 53 12.84 4.44 2.38
N GLU A 54 12.32 5.18 1.42
CA GLU A 54 12.89 5.30 0.09
C GLU A 54 13.06 6.76 -0.29
N ARG A 55 13.93 7.01 -1.27
CA ARG A 55 14.13 8.35 -1.84
C ARG A 55 14.05 8.28 -3.36
N CYS A 56 13.14 9.05 -3.94
CA CYS A 56 13.19 9.42 -5.34
C CYS A 56 13.64 10.88 -5.49
N SER A 57 13.90 11.32 -6.73
CA SER A 57 14.14 12.75 -6.97
C SER A 57 12.89 13.55 -6.59
N GLY A 58 13.04 14.85 -6.32
CA GLY A 58 11.90 15.77 -6.15
C GLY A 58 11.51 16.49 -7.44
N ALA A 59 12.35 16.43 -8.47
CA ALA A 59 12.20 17.19 -9.72
C ALA A 59 12.71 16.46 -10.96
N GLY A 60 13.06 15.18 -10.85
CA GLY A 60 13.55 14.35 -11.94
C GLY A 60 12.82 13.02 -12.00
N ASP A 61 12.80 12.42 -13.18
CA ASP A 61 12.02 11.22 -13.47
C ASP A 61 12.71 9.97 -12.91
N THR A 62 12.59 9.78 -11.60
CA THR A 62 13.12 8.61 -10.90
C THR A 62 12.03 8.06 -10.02
N SER A 63 11.78 6.75 -10.12
CA SER A 63 10.86 6.04 -9.25
C SER A 63 11.60 5.13 -8.29
N THR A 64 11.17 5.12 -7.04
CA THR A 64 11.56 4.12 -6.02
C THR A 64 10.31 3.56 -5.36
N ARG A 65 10.45 2.50 -4.57
CA ARG A 65 9.30 1.71 -4.09
C ARG A 65 9.47 1.35 -2.63
N SER A 66 8.58 1.88 -1.80
CA SER A 66 8.49 1.44 -0.40
C SER A 66 7.78 0.08 -0.38
N PHE A 67 8.35 -0.89 0.33
CA PHE A 67 7.77 -2.22 0.50
C PHE A 67 7.74 -2.61 1.97
N GLY A 68 6.85 -3.51 2.34
CA GLY A 68 6.78 -4.05 3.69
C GLY A 68 5.92 -5.30 3.77
N GLY A 69 5.92 -5.91 4.95
CA GLY A 69 5.09 -7.07 5.26
C GLY A 69 4.62 -7.05 6.70
N ALA A 70 3.43 -7.59 6.95
CA ALA A 70 2.83 -7.64 8.28
C ALA A 70 1.79 -8.74 8.39
N ALA A 71 1.57 -9.22 9.62
CA ALA A 71 0.45 -10.09 9.92
C ALA A 71 -0.86 -9.28 9.91
N VAL A 72 -1.95 -9.92 9.47
CA VAL A 72 -3.31 -9.39 9.52
C VAL A 72 -4.23 -10.40 10.18
N VAL A 73 -5.17 -9.87 10.97
CA VAL A 73 -6.22 -10.63 11.64
C VAL A 73 -7.50 -10.57 10.82
N GLY A 74 -8.17 -11.71 10.66
CA GLY A 74 -9.45 -11.81 9.97
C GLY A 74 -10.53 -10.90 10.57
N GLY A 75 -11.40 -10.34 9.73
CA GLY A 75 -12.49 -9.45 10.12
C GLY A 75 -12.07 -8.01 10.43
N LYS A 76 -10.78 -7.69 10.45
CA LYS A 76 -10.29 -6.31 10.66
C LYS A 76 -10.03 -5.62 9.32
N ALA A 77 -10.33 -4.33 9.24
CA ALA A 77 -10.09 -3.53 8.05
C ALA A 77 -8.69 -2.90 8.10
N TYR A 78 -7.98 -2.96 6.97
CA TYR A 78 -6.64 -2.43 6.82
C TYR A 78 -6.54 -1.52 5.60
N ARG A 79 -5.61 -0.55 5.66
CA ARG A 79 -5.21 0.26 4.50
C ARG A 79 -3.71 0.45 4.47
N VAL A 80 -3.15 0.57 3.27
CA VAL A 80 -1.77 1.07 3.09
C VAL A 80 -1.82 2.58 3.10
N GLU A 81 -1.00 3.20 3.93
CA GLU A 81 -0.80 4.65 3.98
C GLU A 81 0.58 4.99 3.47
N HIS A 82 0.69 6.05 2.68
CA HIS A 82 1.93 6.52 2.07
C HIS A 82 2.12 7.99 2.40
N GLN A 83 3.30 8.33 2.93
CA GLN A 83 3.69 9.71 3.20
C GLN A 83 4.95 10.07 2.42
N CYS A 84 5.07 11.33 2.02
CA CYS A 84 6.24 11.87 1.35
C CYS A 84 6.57 13.29 1.83
N VAL A 85 7.79 13.75 1.52
CA VAL A 85 8.26 15.09 1.90
C VAL A 85 7.80 16.18 0.92
N THR A 86 7.75 15.89 -0.38
CA THR A 86 7.39 16.88 -1.40
C THR A 86 5.97 16.62 -1.90
N THR A 87 5.06 17.55 -1.66
CA THR A 87 3.73 17.54 -2.26
C THR A 87 3.81 17.92 -3.73
N GLN A 88 3.25 17.07 -4.60
CA GLN A 88 3.18 17.31 -6.04
C GLN A 88 1.74 17.31 -6.51
N ALA A 89 1.46 18.03 -7.61
CA ALA A 89 0.13 18.06 -8.22
C ALA A 89 -0.32 16.66 -8.69
N ALA A 90 0.62 15.82 -9.13
CA ALA A 90 0.37 14.43 -9.52
C ALA A 90 0.31 13.46 -8.32
N GLY A 91 0.43 13.94 -7.08
CA GLY A 91 0.50 13.09 -5.91
C GLY A 91 1.81 12.29 -5.84
N PHE A 92 1.72 10.96 -5.75
CA PHE A 92 2.88 10.07 -5.58
C PHE A 92 3.45 9.53 -6.91
N GLY A 93 2.82 9.78 -8.05
CA GLY A 93 3.29 9.23 -9.33
C GLY A 93 2.61 9.88 -10.53
N LEU A 94 3.17 9.67 -11.72
CA LEU A 94 2.61 10.17 -12.97
C LEU A 94 1.67 9.13 -13.59
N ALA A 95 0.63 9.58 -14.28
CA ALA A 95 -0.31 8.72 -15.00
C ALA A 95 0.30 8.26 -16.34
N GLY A 96 0.23 6.96 -16.63
CA GLY A 96 0.56 6.41 -17.95
C GLY A 96 -0.60 6.51 -18.93
N SER A 97 -1.83 6.65 -18.44
CA SER A 97 -3.08 6.79 -19.20
C SER A 97 -3.37 5.63 -20.17
N TYR A 98 -2.86 4.43 -19.87
CA TYR A 98 -3.12 3.22 -20.65
C TYR A 98 -4.37 2.46 -20.17
N ASP A 99 -4.63 2.49 -18.87
CA ASP A 99 -5.79 1.89 -18.18
C ASP A 99 -5.87 2.51 -16.77
N ALA A 100 -6.66 1.93 -15.87
CA ALA A 100 -6.68 2.27 -14.45
C ALA A 100 -5.26 2.22 -13.85
N GLU A 101 -4.86 3.34 -13.25
CA GLU A 101 -3.55 3.49 -12.63
C GLU A 101 -3.45 2.65 -11.35
N VAL A 102 -2.42 1.82 -11.26
CA VAL A 102 -2.18 0.96 -10.09
C VAL A 102 -0.87 1.33 -9.42
N TYR A 103 -0.96 2.22 -8.44
CA TYR A 103 0.20 2.71 -7.67
C TYR A 103 0.46 1.92 -6.38
N THR A 104 -0.43 1.02 -5.96
CA THR A 104 -0.21 0.19 -4.77
C THR A 104 -0.78 -1.19 -4.99
N ARG A 105 -0.04 -2.21 -4.56
CA ARG A 105 -0.50 -3.60 -4.55
C ARG A 105 -0.25 -4.23 -3.20
N VAL A 106 -1.20 -5.04 -2.78
CA VAL A 106 -1.12 -5.89 -1.59
C VAL A 106 -1.31 -7.33 -2.05
N ASN A 107 -0.38 -8.20 -1.66
CA ASN A 107 -0.51 -9.64 -1.77
C ASN A 107 -0.90 -10.18 -0.40
N PHE A 108 -1.76 -11.19 -0.38
CA PHE A 108 -2.26 -11.80 0.85
C PHE A 108 -2.08 -13.32 0.80
N TRP A 109 -1.59 -13.89 1.89
CA TRP A 109 -1.48 -15.32 2.11
C TRP A 109 -2.16 -15.67 3.43
N ARG A 110 -3.16 -16.57 3.39
CA ARG A 110 -3.75 -17.09 4.63
C ARG A 110 -2.71 -17.84 5.45
N THR A 111 -2.73 -17.68 6.76
CA THR A 111 -2.01 -18.56 7.68
C THR A 111 -2.93 -19.73 8.06
N ALA A 112 -2.34 -20.88 8.44
CA ALA A 112 -3.09 -22.07 8.82
C ALA A 112 -4.07 -21.84 9.97
#